data_AF-A0A6C1RNX6-F1
#
_entry.id   AF-A0A6C1RNX6-F1
#
_cell.length_a   1.000
_cell.length_b   1.000
_cell.length_c   1.000
_cell.angle_alpha   90.00
_cell.angle_beta   90.00
_cell.angle_gamma   90.00
#
_symmetry.space_group_name_H-M   'P 1'
#
loop_
_entity.id
_entity.type
_entity.pdbx_description
1 polymer ?
#
loop_
_entity_poly.entity_id
_entity_poly.type
_entity_poly.pdbx_seq_one_letter_code
_entity_poly.pdbx_strand_id
1 'polypeptide(L)'
;MIGRFLAAVLLALVVFSAAAVLYYWIAFSVGQDLAREYLVVYRQYGRTREVEIDGRRIEQRFYEVEAEQPARRWEIILPAILLNNLLLLAVLSALALWYARRISGPLHRISSEINRVLAGEYGIRVRLRSNDEFQDLAALINRLIIRIDEESRE
;
A
#
# COMPACT_ATOMS: atom_id res chain seq x y z
N MET A 1 -14.04 -5.12 -15.62
CA MET A 1 -13.78 -3.71 -15.27
C MET A 1 -13.52 -3.54 -13.79
N ILE A 2 -14.52 -3.83 -12.93
CA ILE A 2 -14.29 -4.12 -11.50
C ILE A 2 -13.19 -5.16 -11.35
N GLY A 3 -13.22 -6.26 -12.11
CA GLY A 3 -12.16 -7.27 -12.04
C GLY A 3 -10.74 -6.76 -12.37
N ARG A 4 -10.59 -5.74 -13.24
CA ARG A 4 -9.26 -5.15 -13.54
C ARG A 4 -8.82 -4.16 -12.47
N PHE A 5 -9.75 -3.36 -11.95
CA PHE A 5 -9.49 -2.49 -10.81
C PHE A 5 -9.17 -3.32 -9.56
N LEU A 6 -9.97 -4.34 -9.28
CA LEU A 6 -9.76 -5.28 -8.18
C LEU A 6 -8.44 -6.03 -8.36
N ALA A 7 -8.10 -6.48 -9.58
CA ALA A 7 -6.81 -7.10 -9.85
C ALA A 7 -5.64 -6.11 -9.66
N ALA A 8 -5.79 -4.84 -10.05
CA ALA A 8 -4.76 -3.82 -9.83
C ALA A 8 -4.58 -3.50 -8.34
N VAL A 9 -5.68 -3.42 -7.59
CA VAL A 9 -5.66 -3.25 -6.13
C VAL A 9 -5.03 -4.47 -5.47
N LEU A 10 -5.44 -5.68 -5.84
CA LEU A 10 -4.88 -6.93 -5.33
C LEU A 10 -3.39 -7.04 -5.66
N LEU A 11 -2.99 -6.72 -6.88
CA LEU A 11 -1.58 -6.73 -7.30
C LEU A 11 -0.78 -5.69 -6.54
N ALA A 12 -1.30 -4.47 -6.37
CA ALA A 12 -0.66 -3.45 -5.54
C ALA A 12 -0.50 -3.94 -4.09
N LEU A 13 -1.51 -4.60 -3.53
CA LEU A 13 -1.50 -5.13 -2.18
C LEU A 13 -0.52 -6.31 -2.02
N VAL A 14 -0.41 -7.17 -3.03
CA VAL A 14 0.56 -8.28 -3.09
C VAL A 14 1.99 -7.75 -3.22
N VAL A 15 2.24 -6.82 -4.15
CA VAL A 15 3.56 -6.19 -4.33
C VAL A 15 3.98 -5.47 -3.05
N PHE A 16 3.04 -4.78 -2.41
CA PHE A 16 3.26 -4.08 -1.16
C PHE A 16 3.55 -5.04 0.00
N SER A 17 2.79 -6.13 0.12
CA SER A 17 3.04 -7.18 1.12
C SER A 17 4.41 -7.84 0.91
N ALA A 18 4.78 -8.14 -0.35
CA ALA A 18 6.09 -8.67 -0.69
C ALA A 18 7.22 -7.69 -0.35
N ALA A 19 7.03 -6.39 -0.61
CA ALA A 19 7.99 -5.34 -0.26
C ALA A 19 8.15 -5.21 1.27
N ALA A 20 7.06 -5.30 2.03
CA ALA A 20 7.12 -5.30 3.49
C ALA A 20 7.84 -6.54 4.03
N VAL A 21 7.53 -7.74 3.51
CA VAL A 21 8.24 -8.98 3.87
C VAL A 21 9.72 -8.87 3.54
N LEU A 22 10.07 -8.33 2.36
CA LEU A 22 11.46 -8.12 1.97
C LEU A 22 12.16 -7.10 2.88
N TYR A 23 11.49 -6.00 3.24
CA TYR A 23 12.02 -5.03 4.19
C TYR A 23 12.29 -5.68 5.55
N TYR A 24 11.34 -6.44 6.10
CA TYR A 24 11.53 -7.14 7.37
C TYR A 24 12.60 -8.23 7.26
N TRP A 25 12.69 -8.93 6.14
CA TRP A 25 13.72 -9.94 5.91
C TRP A 25 15.10 -9.31 5.82
N ILE A 26 15.25 -8.17 5.15
CA ILE A 26 16.50 -7.39 5.09
C ILE A 26 16.83 -6.81 6.46
N ALA A 27 15.86 -6.19 7.14
CA ALA A 27 16.07 -5.66 8.49
C ALA A 27 16.44 -6.77 9.48
N PHE A 28 15.88 -7.96 9.31
CA PHE A 28 16.23 -9.15 10.08
C PHE A 28 17.58 -9.74 9.66
N SER A 29 17.94 -9.76 8.38
CA SER A 29 19.22 -10.29 7.90
C SER A 29 20.39 -9.37 8.24
N VAL A 30 20.19 -8.05 8.08
CA VAL A 30 21.07 -7.01 8.62
C VAL A 30 21.05 -7.07 10.14
N GLY A 31 19.89 -7.39 10.74
CA GLY A 31 19.75 -7.70 12.15
C GLY A 31 20.44 -9.00 12.56
N GLN A 32 20.73 -9.94 11.64
CA GLN A 32 21.50 -11.17 11.86
C GLN A 32 23.00 -10.92 11.67
N ASP A 33 23.38 -9.97 10.83
CA ASP A 33 24.75 -9.41 10.77
C ASP A 33 25.03 -8.55 12.00
N LEU A 34 24.07 -7.72 12.44
CA LEU A 34 24.08 -7.16 13.77
C LEU A 34 24.00 -8.26 14.80
N ALA A 35 23.25 -9.35 14.67
CA ALA A 35 23.32 -10.47 15.62
C ALA A 35 24.63 -11.27 15.50
N ARG A 36 25.55 -10.99 14.55
CA ARG A 36 26.96 -11.42 14.67
C ARG A 36 27.79 -10.42 15.45
N GLU A 37 27.36 -9.16 15.50
CA GLU A 37 27.95 -8.06 16.30
C GLU A 37 27.30 -7.90 17.71
N TYR A 38 26.08 -8.43 17.89
CA TYR A 38 25.09 -8.31 18.97
C TYR A 38 24.38 -9.65 19.26
N LEU A 39 24.85 -10.78 18.70
CA LEU A 39 24.80 -12.00 19.51
C LEU A 39 25.59 -11.57 20.72
N VAL A 40 24.86 -11.44 21.83
CA VAL A 40 25.44 -11.45 23.15
C VAL A 40 26.19 -12.78 23.22
N VAL A 41 27.41 -12.81 22.68
CA VAL A 41 28.52 -13.37 23.43
C VAL A 41 28.36 -12.61 24.73
N TYR A 42 27.80 -13.26 25.74
CA TYR A 42 28.03 -12.83 27.10
C TYR A 42 29.54 -12.75 27.14
N ARG A 43 30.11 -11.56 26.91
CA ARG A 43 31.55 -11.39 26.95
C ARG A 43 31.82 -11.41 28.43
N GLN A 44 31.83 -12.62 28.95
CA GLN A 44 32.16 -12.98 30.30
C GLN A 44 33.63 -12.58 30.42
N TYR A 45 33.86 -11.34 30.81
CA TYR A 45 35.18 -10.94 31.26
C TYR A 45 35.36 -11.63 32.60
N GLY A 46 36.03 -12.78 32.59
CA GLY A 46 36.41 -13.47 33.81
C GLY A 46 37.41 -12.60 34.55
N ARG A 47 36.95 -11.79 35.51
CA ARG A 47 37.85 -11.08 36.42
C ARG A 47 38.20 -12.05 37.55
N THR A 48 39.47 -12.43 37.62
CA THR A 48 39.98 -13.19 38.76
C THR A 48 40.12 -12.23 39.93
N ARG A 49 39.40 -12.50 41.02
CA ARG A 49 39.62 -11.81 42.29
C ARG A 49 40.19 -12.84 43.24
N GLU A 50 41.36 -12.58 43.81
CA GLU A 50 41.86 -13.39 44.92
C GLU A 50 40.93 -13.13 46.11
N VAL A 51 40.23 -14.17 46.55
CA VAL A 51 39.40 -14.12 47.75
C VAL A 51 40.02 -15.08 48.76
N GLU A 52 40.37 -14.57 49.93
CA GLU A 52 40.98 -15.36 51.00
C GLU A 52 39.87 -15.94 51.86
N ILE A 53 39.67 -17.25 51.77
CA ILE A 53 38.70 -17.99 52.58
C ILE A 53 39.50 -18.97 53.43
N ASP A 54 39.37 -18.86 54.74
CA ASP A 54 39.97 -19.78 55.72
C ASP A 54 41.52 -19.82 55.69
N GLY A 55 42.16 -18.64 55.54
CA GLY A 55 43.62 -18.48 55.53
C GLY A 55 44.33 -19.03 54.28
N ARG A 56 43.58 -19.40 53.25
CA ARG A 56 44.11 -19.79 51.94
C ARG A 56 43.59 -18.84 50.86
N ARG A 57 44.52 -18.32 50.05
CA ARG A 57 44.21 -17.50 48.88
C ARG A 57 43.71 -18.40 47.76
N ILE A 58 42.46 -18.20 47.36
CA ILE A 58 41.87 -18.93 46.24
C ILE A 58 41.50 -17.91 45.16
N GLU A 59 42.00 -18.13 43.94
CA GLU A 59 41.61 -17.35 42.78
C GLU A 59 40.18 -17.73 42.38
N GLN A 60 39.21 -16.90 42.71
CA GLN A 60 37.82 -17.14 42.33
C GLN A 60 37.47 -16.26 41.12
N ARG A 61 37.11 -16.93 40.01
CA ARG A 61 36.69 -16.28 38.77
C ARG A 61 35.21 -15.94 38.86
N PHE A 62 34.89 -14.66 38.91
CA PHE A 62 33.50 -14.18 38.87
C PHE A 62 33.11 -13.79 37.44
N TYR A 63 31.87 -14.12 37.07
CA TYR A 63 31.28 -13.77 35.79
C TYR A 63 30.24 -12.68 36.02
N GLU A 64 30.59 -11.43 35.68
CA GLU A 64 29.66 -10.31 35.74
C GLU A 64 29.01 -10.12 34.37
N VAL A 65 27.68 -10.07 34.34
CA VAL A 65 26.89 -9.94 33.11
C VAL A 65 26.37 -8.51 33.05
N GLU A 66 27.03 -7.67 32.26
CA GLU A 66 26.52 -6.33 31.96
C GLU A 66 25.50 -6.44 30.83
N ALA A 67 24.23 -6.21 31.16
CA ALA A 67 23.15 -6.21 30.19
C ALA A 67 23.20 -4.88 29.40
N GLU A 68 23.62 -4.93 28.14
CA GLU A 68 23.42 -3.80 27.24
C GLU A 68 21.91 -3.49 27.14
N GLN A 69 21.58 -2.21 27.25
CA GLN A 69 20.19 -1.76 27.33
C GLN A 69 19.40 -2.31 26.13
N PRO A 70 18.28 -3.02 26.35
CA PRO A 70 17.50 -3.57 25.26
C PRO A 70 16.97 -2.39 24.45
N ALA A 71 17.52 -2.19 23.24
CA ALA A 71 17.03 -1.21 22.30
C ALA A 71 15.50 -1.31 22.28
N ARG A 72 14.83 -0.18 22.55
CA ARG A 72 13.39 -0.10 22.77
C ARG A 72 12.73 -0.53 21.47
N ARG A 73 12.32 -1.80 21.37
CA ARG A 73 11.87 -2.47 20.14
C ARG A 73 10.85 -1.65 19.32
N TRP A 74 10.09 -0.79 20.00
CA TRP A 74 9.14 0.14 19.40
C TRP A 74 9.75 1.21 18.49
N GLU A 75 10.98 1.67 18.75
CA GLU A 75 11.64 2.73 17.95
C GLU A 75 12.05 2.26 16.55
N ILE A 76 12.26 0.95 16.38
CA ILE A 76 12.61 0.36 15.08
C ILE A 76 11.34 0.00 14.30
N ILE A 77 10.28 -0.45 14.98
CA ILE A 77 9.06 -0.95 14.35
C ILE A 77 8.13 0.21 13.91
N LEU A 78 8.00 1.28 14.72
CA LEU A 78 7.11 2.40 14.41
C LEU A 78 7.39 3.05 13.03
N PRO A 79 8.62 3.48 12.70
CA PRO A 79 8.89 4.17 11.44
C PRO A 79 8.61 3.27 10.23
N ALA A 80 8.90 1.97 10.33
CA ALA A 80 8.61 1.00 9.28
C ALA A 80 7.10 0.88 9.02
N ILE A 81 6.29 0.74 10.08
CA ILE A 81 4.82 0.67 9.96
C ILE A 81 4.25 1.98 9.42
N LEU A 82 4.74 3.13 9.87
CA LEU A 82 4.27 4.44 9.41
C LEU A 82 4.58 4.65 7.93
N LEU A 83 5.82 4.37 7.50
CA LEU A 83 6.21 4.46 6.10
C LEU A 83 5.38 3.53 5.21
N ASN A 84 5.15 2.31 5.69
CA ASN A 84 4.29 1.33 5.03
C ASN A 84 2.86 1.87 4.84
N ASN A 85 2.20 2.32 5.91
CA ASN A 85 0.83 2.86 5.81
C ASN A 85 0.76 4.10 4.91
N LEU A 86 1.78 4.96 4.95
CA LEU A 86 1.83 6.15 4.09
C LEU A 86 1.92 5.78 2.61
N LEU A 87 2.75 4.78 2.26
CA LEU A 87 2.87 4.27 0.90
C LEU A 87 1.56 3.65 0.42
N LEU A 88 0.89 2.85 1.26
CA LEU A 88 -0.39 2.25 0.92
C LEU A 88 -1.46 3.32 0.67
N LEU A 89 -1.54 4.32 1.54
CA LEU A 89 -2.46 5.44 1.40
C LEU A 89 -2.23 6.19 0.09
N ALA A 90 -0.96 6.45 -0.26
CA ALA A 90 -0.60 7.15 -1.48
C ALA A 90 -1.02 6.36 -2.73
N VAL A 91 -0.73 5.05 -2.77
CA VAL A 91 -1.09 4.18 -3.90
C VAL A 91 -2.60 4.08 -4.07
N LEU A 92 -3.34 3.83 -2.98
CA LEU A 92 -4.79 3.74 -3.02
C LEU A 92 -5.44 5.06 -3.43
N SER A 93 -4.94 6.18 -2.92
CA SER A 93 -5.43 7.52 -3.30
C SER A 93 -5.19 7.81 -4.78
N ALA A 94 -4.01 7.47 -5.30
CA ALA A 94 -3.68 7.65 -6.71
C ALA A 94 -4.59 6.80 -7.62
N LEU A 95 -4.81 5.52 -7.26
CA LEU A 95 -5.73 4.62 -7.95
C LEU A 95 -7.16 5.17 -7.95
N ALA A 96 -7.66 5.62 -6.79
CA ALA A 96 -9.00 6.17 -6.65
C ALA A 96 -9.18 7.43 -7.52
N LEU A 97 -8.23 8.36 -7.48
CA LEU A 97 -8.25 9.59 -8.29
C LEU A 97 -8.19 9.29 -9.79
N TRP A 98 -7.32 8.36 -10.20
CA TRP A 98 -7.22 7.94 -11.59
C TRP A 98 -8.54 7.36 -12.10
N TYR A 99 -9.18 6.50 -11.30
CA TYR A 99 -10.45 5.87 -11.64
C TYR A 99 -11.60 6.89 -11.69
N ALA A 100 -11.68 7.78 -10.71
CA ALA A 100 -12.68 8.85 -10.67
C ALA A 100 -12.62 9.74 -11.93
N ARG A 101 -11.42 10.12 -12.37
CA ARG A 101 -11.23 10.90 -13.61
C ARG A 101 -11.66 10.14 -14.86
N ARG A 102 -11.39 8.83 -14.91
CA ARG A 102 -11.78 7.97 -16.04
C ARG A 102 -13.30 7.83 -16.17
N ILE A 103 -14.04 7.85 -15.06
CA ILE A 103 -15.51 7.75 -15.07
C ILE A 103 -16.18 9.12 -15.30
N SER A 104 -15.70 10.16 -14.62
CA SER A 104 -16.37 11.47 -14.60
C SER A 104 -16.48 12.10 -15.98
N GLY A 105 -15.44 12.00 -16.81
CA GLY A 105 -15.44 12.58 -18.16
C GLY A 105 -16.53 12.02 -19.08
N PRO A 106 -16.57 10.70 -19.33
CA PRO A 106 -17.61 10.07 -20.14
C PRO A 106 -19.02 10.29 -19.58
N LEU A 107 -19.19 10.19 -18.26
CA LEU A 107 -20.49 10.37 -17.61
C LEU A 107 -21.00 11.80 -17.78
N HIS A 108 -20.14 12.80 -17.61
CA HIS A 108 -20.51 14.20 -17.83
C HIS A 108 -20.94 14.46 -19.28
N ARG A 109 -20.23 13.88 -20.27
CA ARG A 109 -20.63 13.98 -21.68
C ARG A 109 -22.00 13.34 -21.94
N ILE A 110 -22.24 12.15 -21.41
CA ILE A 110 -23.54 11.50 -21.54
C ILE A 110 -24.64 12.42 -20.98
N SER A 111 -24.44 12.93 -19.77
CA SER A 111 -25.41 13.82 -19.12
C SER A 111 -25.63 15.11 -19.89
N SER A 112 -24.59 15.73 -20.44
CA SER A 112 -24.73 16.97 -21.20
C SER A 112 -25.48 16.76 -22.51
N GLU A 113 -25.22 15.67 -23.24
CA GLU A 113 -25.92 15.37 -24.48
C GLU A 113 -27.40 15.01 -24.24
N ILE A 114 -27.70 14.27 -23.16
CA ILE A 114 -29.09 14.01 -22.76
C ILE A 114 -29.82 15.32 -22.46
N ASN A 115 -29.20 16.25 -21.73
CA ASN A 115 -29.83 17.53 -21.43
C ASN A 115 -30.15 18.35 -22.69
N ARG A 116 -29.32 18.25 -23.73
CA ARG A 116 -29.59 18.91 -25.03
C ARG A 116 -30.80 18.29 -25.74
N VAL A 117 -30.91 16.97 -25.73
CA VAL A 117 -32.10 16.27 -26.25
C VAL A 117 -33.35 16.68 -25.48
N LEU A 118 -33.27 16.73 -24.15
CA LEU A 118 -34.38 17.19 -23.30
C LEU A 118 -34.75 18.67 -23.54
N ALA A 119 -33.82 19.48 -24.02
CA ALA A 119 -34.07 20.87 -24.42
C ALA A 119 -34.71 21.00 -25.82
N GLY A 120 -34.99 19.88 -26.50
CA GLY A 120 -35.60 19.86 -27.83
C GLY A 120 -34.60 20.02 -28.98
N GLU A 121 -33.30 19.85 -28.73
CA GLU A 121 -32.30 19.78 -29.81
C GLU A 121 -32.36 18.41 -30.50
N TYR A 122 -32.58 18.39 -31.82
CA TYR A 122 -32.66 17.17 -32.62
C TYR A 122 -31.31 16.77 -33.23
N GLY A 123 -31.14 15.47 -33.53
CA GLY A 123 -29.95 14.96 -34.20
C GLY A 123 -28.72 14.83 -33.30
N ILE A 124 -28.89 14.95 -31.98
CA ILE A 124 -27.83 14.75 -31.00
C ILE A 124 -27.43 13.28 -30.97
N ARG A 125 -26.12 13.01 -30.86
CA ARG A 125 -25.60 11.66 -30.62
C ARG A 125 -24.51 11.69 -29.58
N VAL A 126 -24.63 10.82 -28.59
CA VAL A 126 -23.60 10.55 -27.59
C VAL A 126 -22.43 9.83 -28.26
N ARG A 127 -21.27 10.50 -28.34
CA ARG A 127 -20.02 9.91 -28.83
C ARG A 127 -18.97 9.90 -27.71
N LEU A 128 -18.55 8.71 -27.32
CA LEU A 128 -17.48 8.48 -26.35
C LEU A 128 -16.19 8.03 -27.06
N ARG A 129 -15.05 8.19 -26.39
CA ARG A 129 -13.75 7.73 -26.93
C ARG A 129 -13.73 6.20 -26.93
N SER A 130 -13.09 5.59 -27.92
CA SER A 130 -13.07 4.11 -28.10
C SER A 130 -12.63 3.32 -26.85
N ASN A 131 -11.81 3.90 -25.98
CA ASN A 131 -11.33 3.28 -24.74
C ASN A 131 -12.15 3.65 -23.48
N ASP A 132 -13.24 4.39 -23.66
CA ASP A 132 -14.18 4.70 -22.60
C ASP A 132 -15.04 3.49 -22.27
N GLU A 133 -15.37 3.38 -20.98
CA GLU A 133 -16.00 2.20 -20.40
C GLU A 133 -17.50 2.11 -20.66
N PHE A 134 -18.12 3.20 -21.12
CA PHE A 134 -19.57 3.36 -21.28
C PHE A 134 -20.05 3.28 -22.73
N GLN A 135 -19.27 2.64 -23.62
CA GLN A 135 -19.62 2.54 -25.05
C GLN A 135 -20.99 1.88 -25.27
N ASP A 136 -21.28 0.78 -24.57
CA ASP A 136 -22.56 0.08 -24.68
C ASP A 136 -23.72 0.95 -24.19
N LEU A 137 -23.51 1.69 -23.10
CA LEU A 137 -24.50 2.64 -22.58
C LEU A 137 -24.74 3.78 -23.58
N ALA A 138 -23.68 4.35 -24.15
CA ALA A 138 -23.79 5.38 -25.19
C ALA A 138 -24.56 4.86 -26.41
N ALA A 139 -24.32 3.60 -26.82
CA ALA A 139 -25.06 2.98 -27.91
C ALA A 139 -26.54 2.79 -27.59
N LEU A 140 -26.89 2.39 -26.36
CA LEU A 140 -28.28 2.29 -25.91
C LEU A 140 -28.98 3.65 -25.88
N ILE A 141 -28.31 4.67 -25.33
CA ILE A 141 -28.84 6.03 -25.28
C ILE A 141 -29.04 6.59 -26.68
N ASN A 142 -28.11 6.37 -27.60
CA ASN A 142 -28.27 6.79 -28.99
C ASN A 142 -29.50 6.16 -29.66
N ARG A 143 -29.79 4.88 -29.39
CA ARG A 143 -31.01 4.25 -29.91
C ARG A 143 -32.28 4.88 -29.33
N LEU A 144 -32.25 5.24 -28.04
CA LEU A 144 -33.36 5.93 -27.40
C LEU A 144 -33.58 7.32 -28.01
N ILE A 145 -32.52 8.11 -28.21
CA ILE A 145 -32.60 9.44 -28.82
C ILE A 145 -33.19 9.35 -30.24
N ILE A 146 -32.76 8.36 -31.04
CA ILE A 146 -33.29 8.16 -32.39
C ILE A 146 -34.81 7.93 -32.37
N ARG A 147 -35.32 7.11 -31.43
CA ARG A 147 -36.77 6.89 -31.28
C ARG A 147 -37.53 8.16 -30.92
N ILE A 148 -36.99 8.96 -29.99
CA ILE A 148 -37.61 10.22 -29.57
C ILE A 148 -37.64 11.21 -30.74
N ASP A 149 -36.55 11.29 -31.51
CA ASP A 149 -36.47 12.13 -32.70
C ASP A 149 -37.45 11.70 -33.80
N GLU A 150 -37.74 10.40 -33.92
CA GLU A 150 -38.74 9.84 -34.85
C GLU A 150 -40.17 10.20 -34.41
N GLU A 151 -40.51 9.96 -33.13
CA GLU A 151 -41.84 10.28 -32.57
C GLU A 151 -42.16 11.79 -32.60
N SER A 152 -41.15 12.65 -32.43
CA SER A 152 -41.35 14.11 -32.42
C SER A 152 -41.56 14.71 -33.82
N ARG A 153 -41.39 13.91 -34.88
CA ARG A 153 -41.53 14.33 -36.28
C ARG A 153 -42.85 13.88 -36.93
N GLU A 154 -43.60 13.01 -36.26
CA GLU A 154 -44.98 12.63 -36.62
C GLU A 154 -46.00 13.61 -36.01
#